data_AF-A0A0M9YQJ7-F1
#
_entry.id   AF-A0A0M9YQJ7-F1
#
_cell.length_a   1.000
_cell.length_b   1.000
_cell.length_c   1.000
_cell.angle_alpha   90.00
_cell.angle_beta   90.00
_cell.angle_gamma   90.00
#
_symmetry.space_group_name_H-M   'P 1'
#
loop_
_entity.id
_entity.type
_entity.pdbx_description
1 polymer ?
#
loop_
_entity_poly.entity_id
_entity_poly.type
_entity_poly.pdbx_seq_one_letter_code
_entity_poly.pdbx_strand_id
1 'polypeptide(L)'
;MSESRSAVLPAIPPVLAEVVRSGFVEGRHRGSLVLLDADGAVELALGDVTSPVFPRSSNKPMQAAGVLRAGLDLAGERLALAAASHSGESFHRDLVQKMLDEHGLDASRLQCPPDLPLDAEERETYLASGAVRSRVTMNCSGKHTAMLAVCALRDWPLDTYLAADHPLQQLIHRVVEEAAGEEVAAVGTDGCGAPLMAISLTGLARAYRTFVLAAPGSAERRVADAMRTHPEYVAGTRRPDTWLMREVPGTLSKMGAEAVQAVALPDGRALAFKVEDGGGRALGPVLGRALALMGVESPVVERIGRAPLEGGGRVVGEIRATF
;
A
#
# COMPACT_ATOMS: atom_id res chain seq x y z
N MET A 1 15.25 46.45 -10.13
CA MET A 1 14.88 45.59 -11.27
C MET A 1 14.46 44.26 -10.69
N SER A 2 13.15 43.99 -10.67
CA SER A 2 12.58 42.74 -10.16
C SER A 2 12.65 41.71 -11.28
N GLU A 3 13.56 40.74 -11.18
CA GLU A 3 13.57 39.60 -12.10
C GLU A 3 12.28 38.82 -11.91
N SER A 4 11.42 38.90 -12.92
CA SER A 4 10.28 38.03 -13.12
C SER A 4 10.82 36.59 -13.22
N ARG A 5 10.65 35.81 -12.14
CA ARG A 5 10.75 34.36 -12.22
C ARG A 5 9.63 33.89 -13.15
N SER A 6 9.98 33.59 -14.40
CA SER A 6 9.12 32.83 -15.29
C SER A 6 8.78 31.53 -14.58
N ALA A 7 7.53 31.40 -14.12
CA ALA A 7 7.03 30.15 -13.57
C ALA A 7 7.01 29.15 -14.72
N VAL A 8 8.00 28.25 -14.74
CA VAL A 8 7.96 27.08 -15.62
C VAL A 8 6.70 26.32 -15.25
N LEU A 9 5.74 26.28 -16.17
CA LEU A 9 4.52 25.51 -15.97
C LEU A 9 4.92 24.05 -15.74
N PRO A 10 4.40 23.38 -14.70
CA PRO A 10 4.72 21.99 -14.46
C PRO A 10 4.32 21.16 -15.70
N ALA A 11 5.21 20.27 -16.12
CA ALA A 11 4.96 19.40 -17.26
C ALA A 11 3.73 18.54 -16.96
N ILE A 12 2.81 18.44 -17.93
CA ILE A 12 1.63 17.58 -17.82
C ILE A 12 2.11 16.13 -17.68
N PRO A 13 1.70 15.38 -16.64
CA PRO A 13 2.15 14.00 -16.48
C PRO A 13 1.72 13.13 -17.67
N PRO A 14 2.54 12.12 -18.05
CA PRO A 14 2.23 11.26 -19.19
C PRO A 14 0.95 10.45 -18.94
N VAL A 15 0.33 10.02 -20.05
CA VAL A 15 -0.79 9.05 -19.97
C VAL A 15 -0.20 7.70 -19.59
N LEU A 16 -0.66 7.13 -18.48
CA LEU A 16 -0.29 5.77 -18.08
C LEU A 16 -1.33 4.75 -18.54
N ALA A 17 -2.61 5.15 -18.61
CA ALA A 17 -3.68 4.28 -19.11
C ALA A 17 -4.78 5.06 -19.84
N GLU A 18 -5.42 4.38 -20.78
CA GLU A 18 -6.59 4.85 -21.54
C GLU A 18 -7.81 3.99 -21.25
N VAL A 19 -8.97 4.66 -21.18
CA VAL A 19 -10.29 4.02 -21.17
C VAL A 19 -10.79 4.01 -22.61
N VAL A 20 -10.92 2.83 -23.19
CA VAL A 20 -11.29 2.64 -24.59
C VAL A 20 -12.62 1.90 -24.67
N ARG A 21 -13.67 2.56 -25.15
CA ARG A 21 -15.00 1.99 -25.34
C ARG A 21 -15.32 1.93 -26.83
N SER A 22 -15.66 0.74 -27.33
CA SER A 22 -16.02 0.53 -28.73
C SER A 22 -14.97 1.10 -29.71
N GLY A 23 -13.68 0.99 -29.37
CA GLY A 23 -12.56 1.51 -30.14
C GLY A 23 -12.29 3.02 -29.96
N PHE A 24 -13.09 3.74 -29.17
CA PHE A 24 -12.92 5.17 -28.92
C PHE A 24 -12.28 5.43 -27.55
N VAL A 25 -11.23 6.25 -27.52
CA VAL A 25 -10.58 6.69 -26.26
C VAL A 25 -11.45 7.76 -25.60
N GLU A 26 -12.22 7.39 -24.58
CA GLU A 26 -13.12 8.30 -23.86
C GLU A 26 -12.51 8.87 -22.58
N GLY A 27 -11.42 8.28 -22.07
CA GLY A 27 -10.77 8.71 -20.84
C GLY A 27 -9.28 8.43 -20.81
N ARG A 28 -8.53 9.22 -20.05
CA ARG A 28 -7.09 9.07 -19.86
C ARG A 28 -6.73 9.24 -18.39
N HIS A 29 -5.91 8.33 -17.88
CA HIS A 29 -5.32 8.37 -16.56
C HIS A 29 -3.85 8.77 -16.70
N ARG A 30 -3.49 9.89 -16.11
CA ARG A 30 -2.12 10.42 -16.10
C ARG A 30 -1.42 10.08 -14.81
N GLY A 31 -0.10 10.09 -14.78
CA GLY A 31 0.62 9.84 -13.55
C GLY A 31 2.11 9.72 -13.74
N SER A 32 2.76 9.26 -12.68
CA SER A 32 4.19 9.02 -12.63
C SER A 32 4.48 7.57 -12.27
N LEU A 33 5.55 7.01 -12.84
CA LEU A 33 5.96 5.63 -12.65
C LEU A 33 7.49 5.53 -12.69
N VAL A 34 8.07 4.77 -11.79
CA VAL A 34 9.50 4.43 -11.78
C VAL A 34 9.68 2.92 -11.73
N LEU A 35 10.63 2.42 -12.52
CA LEU A 35 11.17 1.06 -12.44
C LEU A 35 12.64 1.14 -12.03
N LEU A 36 13.01 0.36 -11.04
CA LEU A 36 14.38 0.19 -10.56
C LEU A 36 14.90 -1.18 -11.01
N ASP A 37 16.13 -1.20 -11.52
CA ASP A 37 16.86 -2.44 -11.81
C ASP A 37 17.37 -3.10 -10.52
N ALA A 38 17.92 -4.32 -10.62
CA ALA A 38 18.37 -5.12 -9.50
C ALA A 38 19.46 -4.42 -8.67
N ASP A 39 20.31 -3.61 -9.31
CA ASP A 39 21.33 -2.80 -8.65
C ASP A 39 20.77 -1.55 -7.94
N GLY A 40 19.49 -1.22 -8.19
CA GLY A 40 18.79 -0.06 -7.65
C GLY A 40 18.84 1.19 -8.53
N ALA A 41 19.47 1.12 -9.71
CA ALA A 41 19.44 2.20 -10.70
C ALA A 41 18.04 2.37 -11.28
N VAL A 42 17.70 3.60 -11.69
CA VAL A 42 16.44 3.86 -12.39
C VAL A 42 16.57 3.36 -13.83
N GLU A 43 15.85 2.29 -14.17
CA GLU A 43 15.79 1.73 -15.52
C GLU A 43 14.80 2.53 -16.40
N LEU A 44 13.66 2.90 -15.82
CA LEU A 44 12.61 3.68 -16.49
C LEU A 44 11.99 4.67 -15.51
N ALA A 45 11.76 5.89 -15.99
CA ALA A 45 10.93 6.89 -15.30
C ALA A 45 9.96 7.55 -16.29
N LEU A 46 8.69 7.57 -15.93
CA LEU A 46 7.62 8.27 -16.62
C LEU A 46 7.07 9.34 -15.67
N GLY A 47 7.00 10.59 -16.13
CA GLY A 47 6.52 11.72 -15.30
C GLY A 47 7.54 12.15 -14.23
N ASP A 48 7.07 12.92 -13.25
CA ASP A 48 7.87 13.32 -12.09
C ASP A 48 7.81 12.23 -11.01
N VAL A 49 8.93 11.53 -10.83
CA VAL A 49 9.08 10.44 -9.86
C VAL A 49 9.81 10.87 -8.59
N THR A 50 10.27 12.12 -8.54
CA THR A 50 11.15 12.66 -7.49
C THR A 50 10.42 13.61 -6.54
N SER A 51 9.38 14.31 -7.02
CA SER A 51 8.54 15.10 -6.12
C SER A 51 7.83 14.20 -5.10
N PRO A 52 7.71 14.65 -3.83
CA PRO A 52 7.10 13.87 -2.78
C PRO A 52 5.59 13.69 -3.06
N VAL A 53 5.12 12.46 -2.89
CA VAL A 53 3.71 12.12 -2.85
C VAL A 53 3.41 11.49 -1.50
N PHE A 54 2.13 11.45 -1.12
CA PHE A 54 1.73 10.59 -0.01
C PHE A 54 1.54 9.15 -0.52
N PRO A 55 2.34 8.16 -0.08
CA PRO A 55 2.17 6.77 -0.52
C PRO A 55 0.91 6.10 0.02
N ARG A 56 0.21 6.77 0.95
CA ARG A 56 -0.96 6.26 1.66
C ARG A 56 -0.62 4.91 2.30
N SER A 57 -1.47 3.91 2.09
CA SER A 57 -1.30 2.58 2.68
C SER A 57 -0.08 1.80 2.18
N SER A 58 0.63 2.28 1.15
CA SER A 58 1.91 1.69 0.75
C SER A 58 3.04 1.96 1.75
N ASN A 59 2.85 2.82 2.77
CA ASN A 59 3.80 3.00 3.87
C ASN A 59 3.70 1.94 4.99
N LYS A 60 2.69 1.06 4.95
CA LYS A 60 2.41 0.16 6.07
C LYS A 60 3.49 -0.89 6.36
N PRO A 61 4.27 -1.40 5.39
CA PRO A 61 5.41 -2.25 5.72
C PRO A 61 6.39 -1.56 6.67
N MET A 62 6.69 -0.27 6.43
CA MET A 62 7.55 0.55 7.30
C MET A 62 6.93 0.78 8.67
N GLN A 63 5.60 0.97 8.74
CA GLN A 63 4.88 1.08 10.02
C GLN A 63 4.97 -0.22 10.84
N ALA A 64 4.80 -1.38 10.20
CA ALA A 64 4.94 -2.69 10.85
C ALA A 64 6.39 -2.98 11.29
N ALA A 65 7.39 -2.60 10.48
CA ALA A 65 8.79 -2.71 10.88
C ALA A 65 9.12 -1.78 12.07
N GLY A 66 8.52 -0.59 12.13
CA GLY A 66 8.57 0.29 13.31
C GLY A 66 8.02 -0.38 14.57
N VAL A 67 6.90 -1.10 14.47
CA VAL A 67 6.34 -1.89 15.58
C VAL A 67 7.31 -2.99 16.04
N LEU A 68 7.93 -3.74 15.12
CA LEU A 68 8.93 -4.76 15.47
C LEU A 68 10.17 -4.14 16.13
N ARG A 69 10.69 -3.02 15.59
CA ARG A 69 11.84 -2.30 16.15
C ARG A 69 11.53 -1.69 17.52
N ALA A 70 10.26 -1.42 17.83
CA ALA A 70 9.81 -1.04 19.16
C ALA A 70 9.68 -2.24 20.13
N GLY A 71 9.96 -3.46 19.68
CA GLY A 71 10.11 -4.65 20.52
C GLY A 71 8.89 -5.56 20.57
N LEU A 72 7.80 -5.25 19.88
CA LEU A 72 6.65 -6.16 19.80
C LEU A 72 6.98 -7.30 18.82
N ASP A 73 7.09 -8.52 19.33
CA ASP A 73 7.43 -9.70 18.53
C ASP A 73 6.20 -10.28 17.82
N LEU A 74 5.83 -9.71 16.68
CA LEU A 74 4.77 -10.24 15.81
C LEU A 74 5.37 -11.16 14.73
N ALA A 75 4.63 -12.22 14.39
CA ALA A 75 4.96 -13.14 13.31
C ALA A 75 3.71 -13.65 12.59
N GLY A 76 3.90 -14.35 11.47
CA GLY A 76 2.84 -15.00 10.71
C GLY A 76 1.72 -14.03 10.31
N GLU A 77 0.47 -14.47 10.49
CA GLU A 77 -0.71 -13.69 10.12
C GLU A 77 -0.80 -12.36 10.88
N ARG A 78 -0.34 -12.29 12.14
CA ARG A 78 -0.38 -11.07 12.95
C ARG A 78 0.52 -9.98 12.37
N LEU A 79 1.72 -10.35 11.93
CA LEU A 79 2.65 -9.40 11.31
C LEU A 79 2.17 -8.98 9.92
N ALA A 80 1.62 -9.90 9.13
CA ALA A 80 1.00 -9.56 7.85
C ALA A 80 -0.17 -8.56 8.03
N LEU A 81 -1.02 -8.81 9.04
CA LEU A 81 -2.14 -7.95 9.39
C LEU A 81 -1.70 -6.57 9.91
N ALA A 82 -0.56 -6.48 10.62
CA ALA A 82 0.03 -5.20 11.04
C ALA A 82 0.46 -4.32 9.85
N ALA A 83 0.80 -4.91 8.71
CA ALA A 83 1.13 -4.21 7.46
C ALA A 83 -0.08 -4.04 6.51
N ALA A 84 -1.28 -4.42 6.94
CA ALA A 84 -2.41 -4.63 6.04
C ALA A 84 -3.24 -3.37 5.70
N SER A 85 -3.91 -3.46 4.56
CA SER A 85 -5.15 -2.72 4.30
C SER A 85 -6.21 -3.76 3.99
N HIS A 86 -6.62 -4.47 5.03
CA HIS A 86 -7.33 -5.72 4.86
C HIS A 86 -8.71 -5.50 4.24
N SER A 87 -9.19 -6.52 3.53
CA SER A 87 -10.51 -6.50 2.89
C SER A 87 -11.66 -6.55 3.88
N GLY A 88 -11.38 -6.94 5.13
CA GLY A 88 -12.39 -7.03 6.18
C GLY A 88 -13.18 -8.33 6.14
N GLU A 89 -12.69 -9.36 5.44
CA GLU A 89 -13.18 -10.75 5.55
C GLU A 89 -13.15 -11.25 7.00
N SER A 90 -13.95 -12.28 7.33
CA SER A 90 -14.11 -12.78 8.71
C SER A 90 -12.79 -13.03 9.42
N PHE A 91 -11.87 -13.77 8.79
CA PHE A 91 -10.56 -14.09 9.37
C PHE A 91 -9.71 -12.86 9.72
N HIS A 92 -9.89 -11.73 9.01
CA HIS A 92 -9.24 -10.48 9.40
C HIS A 92 -9.81 -9.94 10.70
N ARG A 93 -11.14 -9.86 10.79
CA ARG A 93 -11.85 -9.30 11.95
C ARG A 93 -11.60 -10.15 13.19
N ASP A 94 -11.62 -11.46 13.03
CA ASP A 94 -11.33 -12.42 14.09
C ASP A 94 -9.89 -12.26 14.59
N LEU A 95 -8.92 -12.08 13.69
CA LEU A 95 -7.53 -11.86 14.08
C LEU A 95 -7.30 -10.49 14.73
N VAL A 96 -7.97 -9.43 14.28
CA VAL A 96 -7.95 -8.11 14.94
C VAL A 96 -8.44 -8.24 16.37
N GLN A 97 -9.58 -8.90 16.59
CA GLN A 97 -10.13 -9.10 17.93
C GLN A 97 -9.18 -9.95 18.79
N LYS A 98 -8.67 -11.05 18.24
CA LYS A 98 -7.71 -11.91 18.94
C LYS A 98 -6.47 -11.15 19.38
N MET A 99 -5.89 -10.31 18.51
CA MET A 99 -4.73 -9.49 18.85
C MET A 99 -5.05 -8.44 19.92
N LEU A 100 -6.26 -7.86 19.91
CA LEU A 100 -6.69 -6.96 21.00
C LEU A 100 -6.75 -7.72 22.34
N ASP A 101 -7.40 -8.88 22.36
CA ASP A 101 -7.57 -9.71 23.56
C ASP A 101 -6.22 -10.19 24.13
N GLU A 102 -5.28 -10.62 23.26
CA GLU A 102 -3.93 -11.05 23.63
C GLU A 102 -3.12 -9.97 24.38
N HIS A 103 -3.44 -8.69 24.13
CA HIS A 103 -2.79 -7.55 24.75
C HIS A 103 -3.66 -6.84 25.80
N GLY A 104 -4.81 -7.43 26.19
CA GLY A 104 -5.73 -6.85 27.18
C GLY A 104 -6.33 -5.51 26.73
N LEU A 105 -6.49 -5.31 25.42
CA LEU A 105 -6.99 -4.09 24.81
C LEU A 105 -8.46 -4.25 24.39
N ASP A 106 -9.23 -3.17 24.50
CA ASP A 106 -10.60 -3.12 23.99
C ASP A 106 -10.65 -2.38 22.64
N ALA A 107 -11.55 -2.80 21.75
CA ALA A 107 -11.71 -2.20 20.43
C ALA A 107 -12.06 -0.69 20.46
N SER A 108 -12.61 -0.18 21.56
CA SER A 108 -12.84 1.26 21.78
C SER A 108 -11.56 2.10 21.81
N ARG A 109 -10.39 1.48 22.06
CA ARG A 109 -9.07 2.14 21.99
C ARG A 109 -8.59 2.37 20.56
N LEU A 110 -9.17 1.68 19.58
CA LEU A 110 -8.85 1.94 18.17
C LEU A 110 -9.24 3.37 17.82
N GLN A 111 -8.30 4.13 17.26
CA GLN A 111 -8.52 5.52 16.86
C GLN A 111 -8.83 5.66 15.37
N CYS A 112 -8.72 4.58 14.59
CA CYS A 112 -9.25 4.55 13.22
C CYS A 112 -10.79 4.68 13.25
N PRO A 113 -11.40 5.43 12.31
CA PRO A 113 -12.85 5.62 12.29
C PRO A 113 -13.59 4.27 12.13
N PRO A 114 -14.84 4.17 12.60
CA PRO A 114 -15.68 3.02 12.27
C PRO A 114 -15.97 3.01 10.76
N ASP A 115 -15.84 1.85 10.14
CA ASP A 115 -16.09 1.68 8.70
C ASP A 115 -16.72 0.32 8.40
N LEU A 116 -17.09 0.07 7.15
CA LEU A 116 -17.50 -1.23 6.64
C LEU A 116 -16.28 -2.02 6.13
N PRO A 117 -16.40 -3.34 5.88
CA PRO A 117 -15.41 -4.06 5.11
C PRO A 117 -15.07 -3.33 3.79
N LEU A 118 -13.78 -3.33 3.43
CA LEU A 118 -13.29 -2.66 2.22
C LEU A 118 -13.71 -3.39 0.95
N ASP A 119 -13.72 -4.72 1.00
CA ASP A 119 -14.16 -5.56 -0.11
C ASP A 119 -15.67 -5.47 -0.31
N ALA A 120 -16.09 -5.38 -1.57
CA ALA A 120 -17.49 -5.14 -1.91
C ALA A 120 -18.41 -6.31 -1.52
N GLU A 121 -17.98 -7.55 -1.77
CA GLU A 121 -18.76 -8.75 -1.42
C GLU A 121 -18.87 -8.90 0.11
N GLU A 122 -17.76 -8.65 0.83
CA GLU A 122 -17.79 -8.65 2.30
C GLU A 122 -18.68 -7.56 2.86
N ARG A 123 -18.65 -6.36 2.27
CA ARG A 123 -19.47 -5.25 2.69
C ARG A 123 -20.96 -5.55 2.53
N GLU A 124 -21.34 -6.13 1.40
CA GLU A 124 -22.73 -6.52 1.13
C GLU A 124 -23.20 -7.60 2.10
N THR A 125 -22.40 -8.65 2.29
CA THR A 125 -22.68 -9.74 3.24
C THR A 125 -22.79 -9.21 4.68
N TYR A 126 -21.88 -8.31 5.07
CA TYR A 126 -21.84 -7.73 6.41
C TYR A 126 -23.09 -6.90 6.69
N LEU A 127 -23.49 -6.03 5.76
CA LEU A 127 -24.73 -5.24 5.90
C LEU A 127 -25.98 -6.12 5.88
N ALA A 128 -26.03 -7.15 5.03
CA ALA A 128 -27.15 -8.08 4.95
C ALA A 128 -27.37 -8.88 6.24
N SER A 129 -26.32 -9.07 7.05
CA SER A 129 -26.44 -9.71 8.37
C SER A 129 -27.00 -8.78 9.46
N GLY A 130 -27.28 -7.52 9.15
CA GLY A 130 -27.74 -6.50 10.09
C GLY A 130 -26.60 -5.81 10.86
N ALA A 131 -25.35 -6.12 10.54
CA ALA A 131 -24.20 -5.47 11.15
C ALA A 131 -24.00 -4.04 10.63
N VAL A 132 -23.35 -3.21 11.44
CA VAL A 132 -23.12 -1.78 11.18
C VAL A 132 -21.64 -1.45 11.28
N ARG A 133 -21.24 -0.26 10.81
CA ARG A 133 -19.84 0.21 10.86
C ARG A 133 -19.21 0.00 12.22
N SER A 134 -18.00 -0.53 12.24
CA SER A 134 -17.23 -0.75 13.45
C SER A 134 -15.76 -0.40 13.22
N ARG A 135 -14.99 -0.19 14.29
CA ARG A 135 -13.56 0.08 14.16
C ARG A 135 -12.77 -1.16 13.77
N VAL A 136 -13.24 -2.35 14.17
CA VAL A 136 -12.61 -3.64 13.83
C VAL A 136 -12.70 -3.93 12.33
N THR A 137 -13.80 -3.52 11.68
CA THR A 137 -14.01 -3.70 10.23
C THR A 137 -13.20 -2.73 9.36
N MET A 138 -12.73 -1.61 9.93
CA MET A 138 -11.94 -0.63 9.20
C MET A 138 -10.63 -1.25 8.72
N ASN A 139 -10.28 -1.06 7.43
CA ASN A 139 -9.16 -1.75 6.77
C ASN A 139 -7.77 -1.55 7.39
N CYS A 140 -7.60 -0.58 8.29
CA CYS A 140 -6.36 -0.30 9.02
C CYS A 140 -6.39 -0.84 10.45
N SER A 141 -7.49 -1.44 10.92
CA SER A 141 -7.65 -1.82 12.32
C SER A 141 -6.54 -2.75 12.79
N GLY A 142 -6.09 -3.69 11.96
CA GLY A 142 -4.92 -4.55 12.22
C GLY A 142 -3.63 -3.79 12.55
N LYS A 143 -3.30 -2.76 11.74
CA LYS A 143 -2.18 -1.86 12.02
C LYS A 143 -2.39 -1.09 13.32
N HIS A 144 -3.58 -0.56 13.57
CA HIS A 144 -3.87 0.18 14.81
C HIS A 144 -3.77 -0.73 16.04
N THR A 145 -4.21 -1.98 15.95
CA THR A 145 -4.04 -2.98 17.00
C THR A 145 -2.57 -3.24 17.28
N ALA A 146 -1.72 -3.40 16.24
CA ALA A 146 -0.29 -3.57 16.41
C ALA A 146 0.39 -2.34 17.05
N MET A 147 -0.04 -1.13 16.68
CA MET A 147 0.42 0.13 17.28
C MET A 147 0.04 0.21 18.77
N LEU A 148 -1.21 -0.10 19.13
CA LEU A 148 -1.66 -0.12 20.52
C LEU A 148 -0.95 -1.20 21.34
N ALA A 149 -0.78 -2.40 20.78
CA ALA A 149 -0.10 -3.51 21.43
C ALA A 149 1.35 -3.16 21.79
N VAL A 150 2.09 -2.50 20.88
CA VAL A 150 3.45 -2.07 21.18
C VAL A 150 3.49 -0.90 22.16
N CYS A 151 2.51 0.01 22.12
CA CYS A 151 2.40 1.04 23.14
C CYS A 151 2.16 0.43 24.53
N ALA A 152 1.28 -0.56 24.64
CA ALA A 152 1.02 -1.28 25.90
C ALA A 152 2.28 -2.01 26.40
N LEU A 153 3.01 -2.69 25.51
CA LEU A 153 4.27 -3.36 25.83
C LEU A 153 5.35 -2.39 26.36
N ARG A 154 5.34 -1.14 25.88
CA ARG A 154 6.38 -0.13 26.16
C ARG A 154 5.98 0.89 27.22
N ASP A 155 4.82 0.71 27.86
CA ASP A 155 4.21 1.67 28.77
C ASP A 155 4.08 3.08 28.15
N TRP A 156 3.79 3.13 26.84
CA TRP A 156 3.55 4.39 26.13
C TRP A 156 2.06 4.78 26.15
N PRO A 157 1.73 6.07 26.05
CA PRO A 157 0.34 6.54 26.06
C PRO A 157 -0.54 5.88 24.98
N LEU A 158 -1.57 5.16 25.40
CA LEU A 158 -2.52 4.51 24.49
C LEU A 158 -3.50 5.49 23.82
N ASP A 159 -3.69 6.68 24.39
CA ASP A 159 -4.68 7.64 23.89
C ASP A 159 -4.08 8.66 22.90
N THR A 160 -2.76 8.64 22.70
CA THR A 160 -2.07 9.57 21.79
C THR A 160 -1.11 8.86 20.83
N TYR A 161 -1.24 7.55 20.61
CA TYR A 161 -0.34 6.79 19.74
C TYR A 161 -0.30 7.25 18.27
N LEU A 162 -1.26 8.08 17.83
CA LEU A 162 -1.27 8.70 16.50
C LEU A 162 -0.62 10.10 16.46
N ALA A 163 -0.28 10.68 17.61
CA ALA A 163 0.36 12.00 17.66
C ALA A 163 1.77 11.93 17.06
N ALA A 164 2.14 12.94 16.27
CA ALA A 164 3.40 12.94 15.54
C ALA A 164 4.64 12.89 16.47
N ASP A 165 4.53 13.45 17.67
CA ASP A 165 5.56 13.45 18.72
C ASP A 165 5.56 12.17 19.57
N HIS A 166 4.58 11.27 19.39
CA HIS A 166 4.53 10.01 20.11
C HIS A 166 5.76 9.14 19.79
N PRO A 167 6.41 8.47 20.78
CA PRO A 167 7.62 7.69 20.56
C PRO A 167 7.52 6.65 19.43
N LEU A 168 6.35 6.00 19.31
CA LEU A 168 6.04 5.10 18.20
C LEU A 168 6.11 5.79 16.83
N GLN A 169 5.49 6.97 16.68
CA GLN A 169 5.43 7.66 15.40
C GLN A 169 6.81 8.21 15.00
N GLN A 170 7.60 8.67 15.98
CA GLN A 170 9.00 9.06 15.78
C GLN A 170 9.86 7.87 15.32
N LEU A 171 9.62 6.67 15.85
CA LEU A 171 10.31 5.47 15.38
C LEU A 171 9.90 5.12 13.95
N ILE A 172 8.60 5.10 13.66
CA ILE A 172 8.08 4.84 12.32
C ILE A 172 8.64 5.84 11.30
N HIS A 173 8.76 7.12 11.67
CA HIS A 173 9.37 8.15 10.84
C HIS A 173 10.78 7.77 10.38
N ARG A 174 11.64 7.39 11.34
CA ARG A 174 13.00 6.94 11.04
C ARG A 174 13.02 5.70 10.14
N VAL A 175 12.11 4.75 10.35
CA VAL A 175 12.01 3.56 9.48
C VAL A 175 11.66 3.94 8.05
N VAL A 176 10.75 4.91 7.86
CA VAL A 176 10.39 5.39 6.51
C VAL A 176 11.61 6.03 5.84
N GLU A 177 12.32 6.92 6.52
CA GLU A 177 13.49 7.61 5.96
C GLU A 177 14.64 6.66 5.65
N GLU A 178 14.95 5.74 6.56
CA GLU A 178 16.00 4.74 6.36
C GLU A 178 15.67 3.80 5.20
N ALA A 179 14.42 3.32 5.11
CA ALA A 179 14.01 2.42 4.04
C ALA A 179 13.97 3.13 2.68
N ALA A 180 13.43 4.34 2.65
CA ALA A 180 13.32 5.15 1.45
C ALA A 180 14.67 5.75 1.02
N GLY A 181 15.64 5.88 1.93
CA GLY A 181 16.93 6.51 1.66
C GLY A 181 16.81 8.01 1.38
N GLU A 182 15.79 8.68 1.92
CA GLU A 182 15.53 10.11 1.78
C GLU A 182 14.72 10.64 2.98
N GLU A 183 14.76 11.94 3.19
CA GLU A 183 13.99 12.59 4.27
C GLU A 183 12.50 12.65 3.93
N VAL A 184 11.66 12.58 4.97
CA VAL A 184 10.22 12.81 4.82
C VAL A 184 9.98 14.29 4.53
N ALA A 185 9.45 14.59 3.34
CA ALA A 185 9.24 15.97 2.91
C ALA A 185 8.06 16.66 3.62
N ALA A 186 7.05 15.88 4.02
CA ALA A 186 5.88 16.39 4.73
C ALA A 186 5.18 15.27 5.51
N VAL A 187 4.54 15.63 6.64
CA VAL A 187 3.68 14.73 7.42
C VAL A 187 2.25 15.25 7.38
N GLY A 188 1.34 14.46 6.84
CA GLY A 188 -0.11 14.70 6.86
C GLY A 188 -0.84 13.72 7.78
N THR A 189 -2.17 13.75 7.71
CA THR A 189 -3.06 12.81 8.41
C THR A 189 -3.74 11.89 7.40
N ASP A 190 -3.58 10.58 7.56
CA ASP A 190 -4.25 9.58 6.72
C ASP A 190 -5.74 9.45 7.09
N GLY A 191 -6.54 8.80 6.23
CA GLY A 191 -7.97 8.56 6.50
C GLY A 191 -8.24 7.71 7.74
N CYS A 192 -7.24 6.95 8.21
CA CYS A 192 -7.29 6.23 9.48
C CYS A 192 -6.90 7.08 10.71
N GLY A 193 -6.49 8.33 10.51
CA GLY A 193 -6.01 9.24 11.56
C GLY A 193 -4.50 9.16 11.83
N ALA A 194 -3.79 8.17 11.30
CA ALA A 194 -2.34 8.02 11.53
C ALA A 194 -1.49 9.01 10.71
N PRO A 195 -0.27 9.33 11.16
CA PRO A 195 0.68 10.12 10.39
C PRO A 195 0.97 9.54 9.02
N LEU A 196 0.98 10.41 8.02
CA LEU A 196 1.15 10.09 6.62
C LEU A 196 2.40 10.79 6.09
N MET A 197 3.49 10.04 5.95
CA MET A 197 4.81 10.55 5.59
C MET A 197 4.98 10.58 4.06
N ALA A 198 5.23 11.77 3.51
CA ALA A 198 5.45 11.99 2.09
C ALA A 198 6.90 11.70 1.69
N ILE A 199 7.06 10.91 0.64
CA ILE A 199 8.32 10.54 -0.01
C ILE A 199 8.10 10.45 -1.52
N SER A 200 9.16 10.48 -2.29
CA SER A 200 9.15 10.32 -3.73
C SER A 200 8.73 8.90 -4.15
N LEU A 201 8.32 8.71 -5.41
CA LEU A 201 8.07 7.37 -5.94
C LEU A 201 9.36 6.56 -6.02
N THR A 202 10.49 7.20 -6.32
CA THR A 202 11.81 6.56 -6.26
C THR A 202 12.14 6.07 -4.85
N GLY A 203 11.90 6.89 -3.82
CA GLY A 203 12.07 6.53 -2.42
C GLY A 203 11.14 5.38 -2.01
N LEU A 204 9.89 5.40 -2.47
CA LEU A 204 8.94 4.31 -2.22
C LEU A 204 9.38 2.98 -2.86
N ALA A 205 9.81 2.99 -4.13
CA ALA A 205 10.33 1.79 -4.79
C ALA A 205 11.60 1.27 -4.07
N ARG A 206 12.48 2.17 -3.65
CA ARG A 206 13.68 1.85 -2.86
C ARG A 206 13.31 1.21 -1.52
N ALA A 207 12.30 1.71 -0.82
CA ALA A 207 11.84 1.12 0.44
C ALA A 207 11.39 -0.34 0.27
N TYR A 208 10.64 -0.66 -0.78
CA TYR A 208 10.20 -2.03 -1.04
C TYR A 208 11.38 -2.94 -1.38
N ARG A 209 12.32 -2.44 -2.21
CA ARG A 209 13.58 -3.12 -2.49
C ARG A 209 14.38 -3.40 -1.21
N THR A 210 14.51 -2.41 -0.33
CA THR A 210 15.18 -2.55 0.98
C THR A 210 14.57 -3.68 1.79
N PHE A 211 13.23 -3.78 1.84
CA PHE A 211 12.55 -4.82 2.59
C PHE A 211 12.78 -6.23 2.05
N VAL A 212 12.75 -6.39 0.73
CA VAL A 212 12.98 -7.69 0.08
C VAL A 212 14.43 -8.14 0.24
N LEU A 213 15.39 -7.23 0.09
CA LEU A 213 16.83 -7.53 0.15
C LEU A 213 17.41 -7.55 1.56
N ALA A 214 16.65 -7.10 2.56
CA ALA A 214 17.13 -7.05 3.94
C ALA A 214 17.55 -8.44 4.46
N ALA A 215 18.53 -8.43 5.37
CA ALA A 215 19.09 -9.64 5.95
C ALA A 215 18.00 -10.46 6.68
N PRO A 216 18.00 -11.80 6.58
CA PRO A 216 17.10 -12.66 7.34
C PRO A 216 17.09 -12.30 8.82
N GLY A 217 15.89 -12.19 9.41
CA GLY A 217 15.70 -11.83 10.82
C GLY A 217 15.62 -10.34 11.12
N SER A 218 16.02 -9.45 10.20
CA SER A 218 15.75 -8.01 10.33
C SER A 218 14.25 -7.72 10.35
N ALA A 219 13.85 -6.58 10.93
CA ALA A 219 12.44 -6.18 11.01
C ALA A 219 11.81 -6.06 9.61
N GLU A 220 12.54 -5.46 8.68
CA GLU A 220 12.13 -5.25 7.30
C GLU A 220 11.90 -6.57 6.58
N ARG A 221 12.87 -7.49 6.70
CA ARG A 221 12.78 -8.81 6.08
C ARG A 221 11.65 -9.64 6.67
N ARG A 222 11.47 -9.61 7.99
CA ARG A 222 10.37 -10.30 8.68
C ARG A 222 9.00 -9.81 8.22
N VAL A 223 8.83 -8.50 8.03
CA VAL A 223 7.59 -7.93 7.50
C VAL A 223 7.33 -8.41 6.08
N ALA A 224 8.34 -8.33 5.20
CA ALA A 224 8.21 -8.81 3.82
C ALA A 224 7.85 -10.30 3.76
N ASP A 225 8.53 -11.11 4.58
CA ASP A 225 8.30 -12.56 4.66
C ASP A 225 6.90 -12.88 5.21
N ALA A 226 6.41 -12.16 6.22
CA ALA A 226 5.04 -12.36 6.71
C ALA A 226 3.98 -11.99 5.68
N MET A 227 4.17 -10.85 5.00
CA MET A 227 3.24 -10.39 3.96
C MET A 227 3.15 -11.36 2.79
N ARG A 228 4.29 -11.88 2.29
CA ARG A 228 4.29 -12.82 1.16
C ARG A 228 3.78 -14.22 1.54
N THR A 229 3.95 -14.64 2.79
CA THR A 229 3.48 -15.95 3.28
C THR A 229 2.00 -15.92 3.62
N HIS A 230 1.48 -14.79 4.09
CA HIS A 230 0.07 -14.61 4.46
C HIS A 230 -0.58 -13.43 3.72
N PRO A 231 -0.54 -13.41 2.37
CA PRO A 231 -0.93 -12.24 1.60
C PRO A 231 -2.43 -11.94 1.69
N GLU A 232 -3.26 -12.96 1.94
CA GLU A 232 -4.68 -12.76 2.22
C GLU A 232 -4.90 -11.88 3.44
N TYR A 233 -4.06 -11.91 4.48
CA TYR A 233 -4.19 -11.01 5.63
C TYR A 233 -3.81 -9.56 5.32
N VAL A 234 -3.07 -9.32 4.24
CA VAL A 234 -2.64 -7.99 3.81
C VAL A 234 -3.73 -7.29 3.01
N ALA A 235 -4.31 -7.98 2.04
CA ALA A 235 -5.18 -7.39 1.02
C ALA A 235 -6.48 -8.18 0.76
N GLY A 236 -6.73 -9.28 1.47
CA GLY A 236 -7.86 -10.17 1.23
C GLY A 236 -7.68 -11.12 0.05
N THR A 237 -8.67 -11.96 -0.22
CA THR A 237 -8.58 -13.06 -1.19
C THR A 237 -8.77 -12.65 -2.64
N ARG A 238 -9.42 -11.50 -2.89
CA ARG A 238 -9.89 -11.03 -4.21
C ARG A 238 -9.07 -9.89 -4.82
N ARG A 239 -7.89 -9.53 -4.28
CA ARG A 239 -7.14 -8.34 -4.71
C ARG A 239 -5.80 -8.66 -5.39
N PRO A 240 -5.35 -7.80 -6.34
CA PRO A 240 -4.11 -7.98 -7.08
C PRO A 240 -2.86 -8.22 -6.21
N ASP A 241 -2.72 -7.49 -5.10
CA ASP A 241 -1.57 -7.67 -4.19
C ASP A 241 -1.45 -9.12 -3.71
N THR A 242 -2.59 -9.74 -3.37
CA THR A 242 -2.63 -11.12 -2.89
C THR A 242 -2.28 -12.11 -3.98
N TRP A 243 -2.85 -11.91 -5.15
CA TRP A 243 -2.61 -12.73 -6.33
C TRP A 243 -1.13 -12.69 -6.73
N LEU A 244 -0.54 -11.49 -6.79
CA LEU A 244 0.84 -11.28 -7.18
C LEU A 244 1.81 -11.95 -6.20
N MET A 245 1.62 -11.75 -4.89
CA MET A 245 2.49 -12.36 -3.88
C MET A 245 2.39 -13.90 -3.85
N ARG A 246 1.24 -14.48 -4.21
CA ARG A 246 1.07 -15.94 -4.32
C ARG A 246 1.70 -16.53 -5.58
N GLU A 247 1.56 -15.85 -6.71
CA GLU A 247 1.87 -16.42 -8.03
C GLU A 247 3.22 -15.97 -8.60
N VAL A 248 3.91 -15.03 -7.95
CA VAL A 248 5.29 -14.63 -8.26
C VAL A 248 6.13 -14.71 -6.98
N PRO A 249 6.74 -15.87 -6.69
CA PRO A 249 7.43 -16.12 -5.43
C PRO A 249 8.48 -15.08 -5.06
N GLY A 250 8.47 -14.65 -3.79
CA GLY A 250 9.43 -13.66 -3.28
C GLY A 250 9.06 -12.21 -3.56
N THR A 251 7.99 -11.96 -4.31
CA THR A 251 7.47 -10.60 -4.56
C THR A 251 6.83 -10.02 -3.31
N LEU A 252 7.10 -8.74 -3.05
CA LEU A 252 6.39 -7.93 -2.07
C LEU A 252 5.53 -6.90 -2.81
N SER A 253 4.23 -6.84 -2.54
CA SER A 253 3.30 -5.94 -3.23
C SER A 253 2.35 -5.25 -2.26
N LYS A 254 2.09 -3.96 -2.48
CA LYS A 254 1.11 -3.23 -1.69
C LYS A 254 0.55 -2.01 -2.42
N MET A 255 -0.76 -2.04 -2.62
CA MET A 255 -1.54 -0.89 -3.06
C MET A 255 -1.76 0.13 -1.92
N GLY A 256 -1.74 1.41 -2.30
CA GLY A 256 -2.14 2.57 -1.51
C GLY A 256 -3.38 3.24 -2.10
N ALA A 257 -4.19 3.87 -1.24
CA ALA A 257 -5.25 4.78 -1.69
C ALA A 257 -4.69 5.90 -2.60
N GLU A 258 -5.56 6.62 -3.30
CA GLU A 258 -5.15 7.61 -4.31
C GLU A 258 -4.28 6.99 -5.42
N ALA A 259 -4.60 5.74 -5.80
CA ALA A 259 -4.01 4.98 -6.90
C ALA A 259 -2.47 4.92 -6.88
N VAL A 260 -1.91 4.64 -5.70
CA VAL A 260 -0.48 4.36 -5.50
C VAL A 260 -0.26 2.85 -5.50
N GLN A 261 0.83 2.39 -6.09
CA GLN A 261 1.28 1.00 -6.02
C GLN A 261 2.78 0.95 -5.82
N ALA A 262 3.25 0.00 -5.00
CA ALA A 262 4.66 -0.31 -4.86
C ALA A 262 4.86 -1.83 -4.87
N VAL A 263 5.90 -2.28 -5.58
CA VAL A 263 6.27 -3.70 -5.69
C VAL A 263 7.80 -3.83 -5.67
N ALA A 264 8.31 -4.90 -5.06
CA ALA A 264 9.68 -5.36 -5.25
C ALA A 264 9.73 -6.87 -5.53
N LEU A 265 10.57 -7.25 -6.49
CA LEU A 265 10.86 -8.63 -6.91
C LEU A 265 12.01 -9.21 -6.08
N PRO A 266 12.15 -10.55 -5.98
CA PRO A 266 13.16 -11.20 -5.15
C PRO A 266 14.61 -10.87 -5.50
N ASP A 267 14.87 -10.43 -6.74
CA ASP A 267 16.19 -10.02 -7.22
C ASP A 267 16.52 -8.54 -6.94
N GLY A 268 15.60 -7.81 -6.31
CA GLY A 268 15.78 -6.40 -5.96
C GLY A 268 15.24 -5.41 -6.99
N ARG A 269 14.78 -5.85 -8.16
CA ARG A 269 14.05 -4.96 -9.07
C ARG A 269 12.76 -4.49 -8.40
N ALA A 270 12.40 -3.22 -8.57
CA ALA A 270 11.25 -2.64 -7.88
C ALA A 270 10.53 -1.62 -8.74
N LEU A 271 9.26 -1.38 -8.44
CA LEU A 271 8.48 -0.34 -9.09
C LEU A 271 7.66 0.45 -8.08
N ALA A 272 7.40 1.70 -8.41
CA ALA A 272 6.36 2.48 -7.77
C ALA A 272 5.67 3.37 -8.79
N PHE A 273 4.36 3.55 -8.66
CA PHE A 273 3.63 4.51 -9.47
C PHE A 273 2.49 5.16 -8.69
N LYS A 274 2.07 6.33 -9.18
CA LYS A 274 0.87 7.03 -8.75
C LYS A 274 0.09 7.49 -9.98
N VAL A 275 -1.20 7.18 -10.01
CA VAL A 275 -2.13 7.82 -10.95
C VAL A 275 -2.57 9.16 -10.35
N GLU A 276 -2.51 10.21 -11.15
CA GLU A 276 -2.71 11.61 -10.73
C GLU A 276 -4.09 11.82 -10.11
N ASP A 277 -5.13 11.31 -10.76
CA ASP A 277 -6.54 11.46 -10.37
C ASP A 277 -6.99 10.54 -9.22
N GLY A 278 -6.09 9.71 -8.69
CA GLY A 278 -6.40 8.76 -7.62
C GLY A 278 -7.31 7.60 -8.03
N GLY A 279 -7.62 7.46 -9.33
CA GLY A 279 -8.58 6.50 -9.85
C GLY A 279 -8.10 5.06 -9.83
N GLY A 280 -8.67 4.23 -8.95
CA GLY A 280 -8.26 2.82 -8.78
C GLY A 280 -8.41 1.92 -10.02
N ARG A 281 -9.30 2.29 -10.97
CA ARG A 281 -9.54 1.47 -12.19
C ARG A 281 -8.34 1.37 -13.13
N ALA A 282 -7.37 2.27 -13.02
CA ALA A 282 -6.14 2.24 -13.81
C ALA A 282 -5.01 1.43 -13.14
N LEU A 283 -5.11 1.11 -11.84
CA LEU A 283 -4.05 0.41 -11.09
C LEU A 283 -3.67 -0.93 -11.74
N GLY A 284 -4.65 -1.77 -12.05
CA GLY A 284 -4.43 -3.09 -12.65
C GLY A 284 -3.70 -3.02 -13.99
N PRO A 285 -4.22 -2.31 -15.00
CA PRO A 285 -3.57 -2.13 -16.30
C PRO A 285 -2.14 -1.59 -16.20
N VAL A 286 -1.92 -0.56 -15.40
CA VAL A 286 -0.58 0.05 -15.21
C VAL A 286 0.37 -0.94 -14.53
N LEU A 287 -0.07 -1.63 -13.47
CA LEU A 287 0.74 -2.63 -12.77
C LEU A 287 1.09 -3.81 -13.66
N GLY A 288 0.12 -4.38 -14.38
CA GLY A 288 0.34 -5.51 -15.28
C GLY A 288 1.37 -5.16 -16.37
N ARG A 289 1.27 -3.97 -16.95
CA ARG A 289 2.25 -3.53 -17.95
C ARG A 289 3.63 -3.26 -17.38
N ALA A 290 3.72 -2.64 -16.20
CA ALA A 290 4.98 -2.42 -15.50
C ALA A 290 5.70 -3.73 -15.18
N LEU A 291 4.98 -4.73 -14.67
CA LEU A 291 5.52 -6.07 -14.40
C LEU A 291 5.99 -6.78 -15.68
N ALA A 292 5.26 -6.64 -16.79
CA ALA A 292 5.67 -7.18 -18.08
C ALA A 292 6.95 -6.50 -18.61
N LEU A 293 7.11 -5.19 -18.43
CA LEU A 293 8.36 -4.48 -18.77
C LEU A 293 9.54 -4.95 -17.91
N MET A 294 9.29 -5.28 -16.65
CA MET A 294 10.26 -5.92 -15.77
C MET A 294 10.44 -7.43 -16.06
N GLY A 295 9.92 -7.96 -17.17
CA GLY A 295 10.13 -9.36 -17.58
C GLY A 295 9.51 -10.40 -16.64
N VAL A 296 8.46 -10.05 -15.88
CA VAL A 296 7.75 -11.01 -15.02
C VAL A 296 6.85 -11.88 -15.90
N GLU A 297 7.21 -13.16 -16.05
CA GLU A 297 6.46 -14.14 -16.82
C GLU A 297 5.54 -14.97 -15.90
N SER A 298 4.29 -14.52 -15.73
CA SER A 298 3.27 -15.28 -14.97
C SER A 298 1.86 -14.93 -15.45
N PRO A 299 0.92 -15.89 -15.51
CA PRO A 299 -0.48 -15.62 -15.88
C PRO A 299 -1.16 -14.55 -15.00
N VAL A 300 -0.67 -14.35 -13.77
CA VAL A 300 -1.17 -13.30 -12.89
C VAL A 300 -1.01 -11.90 -13.46
N VAL A 301 0.05 -11.67 -14.25
CA VAL A 301 0.35 -10.36 -14.84
C VAL A 301 -0.75 -9.96 -15.82
N GLU A 302 -1.15 -10.88 -16.70
CA GLU A 302 -2.27 -10.69 -17.61
C GLU A 302 -3.59 -10.52 -16.85
N ARG A 303 -3.85 -11.37 -15.84
CA ARG A 303 -5.07 -11.27 -15.02
C ARG A 303 -5.19 -9.92 -14.32
N ILE A 304 -4.11 -9.40 -13.74
CA ILE A 304 -4.07 -8.08 -13.08
C ILE A 304 -4.28 -6.96 -14.09
N GLY A 305 -3.65 -7.06 -15.27
CA GLY A 305 -3.76 -6.06 -16.33
C GLY A 305 -5.14 -6.00 -16.99
N ARG A 306 -5.92 -7.08 -16.92
CA ARG A 306 -7.22 -7.20 -17.58
C ARG A 306 -8.30 -6.38 -16.88
N ALA A 307 -8.70 -5.27 -17.50
CA ALA A 307 -9.76 -4.39 -17.01
C ALA A 307 -10.84 -4.15 -18.09
N PRO A 308 -11.76 -5.12 -18.33
CA PRO A 308 -12.77 -4.99 -19.36
C PRO A 308 -13.81 -3.92 -18.98
N LEU A 309 -14.31 -3.20 -19.99
CA LEU A 309 -15.47 -2.32 -19.86
C LEU A 309 -16.70 -3.05 -20.36
N GLU A 310 -17.76 -3.06 -19.57
CA GLU A 310 -19.02 -3.67 -19.94
C GLU A 310 -20.05 -2.63 -20.44
N GLY A 311 -20.96 -3.10 -21.28
CA GLY A 311 -22.16 -2.40 -21.74
C GLY A 311 -23.24 -3.42 -22.04
N GLY A 312 -24.38 -3.35 -21.33
CA GLY A 312 -25.46 -4.33 -21.45
C GLY A 312 -25.04 -5.76 -21.10
N GLY A 313 -24.11 -5.93 -20.15
CA GLY A 313 -23.59 -7.24 -19.72
C GLY A 313 -22.64 -7.92 -20.71
N ARG A 314 -22.11 -7.17 -21.69
CA ARG A 314 -21.09 -7.65 -22.64
C ARG A 314 -19.87 -6.76 -22.58
N VAL A 315 -18.69 -7.34 -22.83
CA VAL A 315 -17.46 -6.56 -22.98
C VAL A 315 -17.56 -5.71 -24.24
N VAL A 316 -17.44 -4.39 -24.08
CA VAL A 316 -17.48 -3.40 -25.17
C VAL A 316 -16.20 -2.59 -25.27
N GLY A 317 -15.23 -2.82 -24.40
CA GLY A 317 -14.00 -2.06 -24.32
C GLY A 317 -13.08 -2.54 -23.21
N GLU A 318 -12.08 -1.73 -22.90
CA GLU A 318 -11.06 -2.03 -21.89
C GLU A 318 -10.45 -0.74 -21.32
N ILE A 319 -9.78 -0.89 -20.18
CA ILE A 319 -8.78 0.05 -19.71
C ILE A 319 -7.42 -0.59 -19.97
N ARG A 320 -6.55 0.09 -20.72
CA ARG A 320 -5.24 -0.43 -21.13
C ARG A 320 -4.12 0.54 -20.79
N ALA A 321 -2.94 0.02 -20.47
CA ALA A 321 -1.74 0.83 -20.34
C ALA A 321 -1.25 1.34 -21.71
N THR A 322 -0.53 2.46 -21.73
CA THR A 322 -0.11 3.15 -22.96
C THR A 322 1.40 3.28 -23.17
N PHE A 323 2.19 2.63 -22.32
CA PHE A 323 3.66 2.60 -22.36
C PHE A 323 4.12 1.14 -22.40
#